data_AF-A0A942SEZ9-F1
#
_entry.id   AF-A0A942SEZ9-F1
#
_cell.length_a   1.000
_cell.length_b   1.000
_cell.length_c   1.000
_cell.angle_alpha   90.00
_cell.angle_beta   90.00
_cell.angle_gamma   90.00
#
_symmetry.space_group_name_H-M   'P 1'
#
loop_
_entity.id
_entity.type
_entity.pdbx_description
1 polymer ?
#
loop_
_entity_poly.entity_id
_entity_poly.type
_entity_poly.pdbx_seq_one_letter_code
_entity_poly.pdbx_strand_id
1 'polypeptide(L)'
;MAGIRLFEEQLRLMTPHTYNALTKLVTTMADVRKNSGKKTLFGKDKGQESYSKFLHALKVTMQAMVLDGVIRESTSTEDVAKELENKLEKFAMAFPNWQDAYGFAAFFLHDQREDAIATMHRLRSIP
;
A
#
# COMPACT_ATOMS: atom_id res chain seq x y z
N MET A 1 -20.79 13.57 8.41
CA MET A 1 -20.40 12.83 7.18
C MET A 1 -19.94 13.72 6.01
N ALA A 2 -19.83 15.05 6.15
CA ALA A 2 -19.32 15.93 5.07
C ALA A 2 -17.79 15.85 4.88
N GLY A 3 -17.02 15.69 5.97
CA GLY A 3 -15.55 15.63 5.91
C GLY A 3 -15.01 14.40 5.18
N ILE A 4 -15.64 13.23 5.38
CA ILE A 4 -15.20 11.95 4.76
C ILE A 4 -15.27 12.03 3.23
N ARG A 5 -16.37 12.57 2.68
CA ARG A 5 -16.52 12.75 1.22
C ARG A 5 -15.52 13.75 0.64
N LEU A 6 -15.20 14.80 1.38
CA LEU A 6 -14.23 15.81 0.94
C LEU A 6 -12.82 15.24 0.82
N PHE A 7 -12.39 14.38 1.76
CA PHE A 7 -11.09 13.70 1.67
C PHE A 7 -11.05 12.70 0.51
N GLU A 8 -12.12 11.94 0.31
CA GLU A 8 -12.25 11.02 -0.82
C GLU A 8 -12.18 11.75 -2.16
N GLU A 9 -12.96 12.82 -2.33
CA GLU A 9 -12.97 13.62 -3.56
C GLU A 9 -11.60 14.28 -3.82
N GLN A 10 -10.95 14.83 -2.79
CA GLN A 10 -9.62 15.40 -2.95
C GLN A 10 -8.58 14.36 -3.37
N LEU A 11 -8.55 13.18 -2.73
CA LEU A 11 -7.64 12.10 -3.11
C LEU A 11 -7.87 11.65 -4.55
N ARG A 12 -9.14 11.51 -4.94
CA ARG A 12 -9.53 11.04 -6.27
C ARG A 12 -9.26 12.07 -7.37
N LEU A 13 -9.47 13.36 -7.11
CA LEU A 13 -9.27 14.42 -8.11
C LEU A 13 -7.81 14.84 -8.25
N MET A 14 -7.09 14.94 -7.13
CA MET A 14 -5.70 15.44 -7.13
C MET A 14 -4.69 14.34 -7.48
N THR A 15 -4.97 13.09 -7.08
CA THR A 15 -4.05 11.97 -7.27
C THR A 15 -4.81 10.72 -7.75
N PRO A 16 -5.41 10.75 -8.96
CA PRO A 16 -6.30 9.69 -9.43
C PRO A 16 -5.61 8.33 -9.59
N HIS A 17 -4.33 8.30 -10.00
CA HIS A 17 -3.61 7.05 -10.22
C HIS A 17 -3.26 6.41 -8.88
N THR A 18 -2.75 7.22 -7.95
CA THR A 18 -2.42 6.87 -6.58
C THR A 18 -3.65 6.37 -5.85
N TYR A 19 -4.79 7.06 -5.97
CA TYR A 19 -6.05 6.64 -5.37
C TYR A 19 -6.45 5.22 -5.80
N ASN A 20 -6.47 4.96 -7.11
CA ASN A 20 -6.84 3.64 -7.64
C ASN A 20 -5.85 2.55 -7.20
N ALA A 21 -4.57 2.88 -7.13
CA ALA A 21 -3.54 1.96 -6.68
C ALA A 21 -3.65 1.66 -5.17
N LEU A 22 -3.94 2.67 -4.35
CA LEU A 22 -4.17 2.52 -2.90
C LEU A 22 -5.36 1.60 -2.61
N THR A 23 -6.46 1.70 -3.35
CA THR A 23 -7.60 0.79 -3.18
C THR A 23 -7.18 -0.68 -3.37
N LYS A 24 -6.35 -0.96 -4.37
CA LYS A 24 -5.81 -2.31 -4.62
C LYS A 24 -4.82 -2.70 -3.53
N LEU A 25 -3.93 -1.78 -3.13
CA LEU A 25 -2.94 -2.01 -2.08
C LEU A 25 -3.61 -2.43 -0.77
N VAL A 26 -4.59 -1.65 -0.29
CA VAL A 26 -5.36 -1.93 0.93
C VAL A 26 -6.02 -3.30 0.87
N THR A 27 -6.63 -3.66 -0.28
CA THR A 27 -7.23 -4.98 -0.47
C THR A 27 -6.18 -6.10 -0.31
N THR A 28 -5.02 -5.96 -0.96
CA THR A 28 -3.95 -6.97 -0.87
C THR A 28 -3.32 -7.07 0.52
N MET A 29 -3.23 -5.96 1.26
CA MET A 29 -2.75 -5.95 2.65
C MET A 29 -3.70 -6.73 3.57
N ALA A 30 -5.01 -6.54 3.42
CA ALA A 30 -6.01 -7.33 4.15
C ALA A 30 -5.90 -8.82 3.80
N ASP A 31 -5.68 -9.17 2.53
CA ASP A 31 -5.50 -10.55 2.09
C ASP A 31 -4.26 -11.21 2.72
N VAL A 32 -3.14 -10.49 2.84
CA VAL A 32 -1.93 -11.00 3.52
C VAL A 32 -2.26 -11.38 4.96
N ARG A 33 -2.91 -10.48 5.71
CA ARG A 33 -3.29 -10.74 7.11
C ARG A 33 -4.27 -11.91 7.21
N LYS A 34 -5.27 -11.96 6.33
CA LYS A 34 -6.27 -13.03 6.28
C LYS A 34 -5.68 -14.40 5.94
N ASN A 35 -4.69 -14.46 5.07
CA ASN A 35 -4.15 -15.71 4.54
C ASN A 35 -2.83 -16.16 5.19
N SER A 36 -2.31 -15.39 6.14
CA SER A 36 -1.14 -15.78 6.93
C SER A 36 -1.35 -17.16 7.58
N GLY A 37 -0.40 -18.08 7.37
CA GLY A 37 -0.45 -19.47 7.86
C GLY A 37 -1.46 -20.39 7.17
N LYS A 38 -2.22 -19.93 6.16
CA LYS A 38 -3.25 -20.74 5.48
C LYS A 38 -2.71 -21.43 4.22
N LYS A 39 -3.26 -22.61 3.93
CA LYS A 39 -3.02 -23.36 2.70
C LYS A 39 -4.27 -23.44 1.82
N THR A 40 -4.09 -23.70 0.54
CA THR A 40 -5.16 -24.12 -0.38
C THR A 40 -5.56 -25.57 -0.12
N LEU A 41 -6.69 -26.00 -0.69
CA LEU A 41 -7.13 -27.40 -0.64
C LEU A 41 -6.11 -28.37 -1.26
N PHE A 42 -5.21 -27.87 -2.12
CA PHE A 42 -4.11 -28.62 -2.74
C PHE A 42 -2.75 -28.34 -2.08
N GLY A 43 -2.73 -27.82 -0.84
CA GLY A 43 -1.50 -27.66 -0.04
C GLY A 43 -0.62 -26.45 -0.37
N LYS A 44 -0.92 -25.67 -1.42
CA LYS A 44 -0.20 -24.43 -1.76
C LYS A 44 -0.33 -23.38 -0.66
N ASP A 45 0.75 -22.67 -0.34
CA ASP A 45 0.79 -21.59 0.65
C ASP A 45 0.00 -20.35 0.14
N LYS A 46 -1.12 -20.02 0.80
CA LYS A 46 -1.93 -18.84 0.46
C LYS A 46 -1.30 -17.55 0.96
N GLY A 47 -0.49 -17.61 2.01
CA GLY A 47 0.26 -16.49 2.55
C GLY A 47 1.28 -16.00 1.54
N GLN A 48 2.08 -16.91 0.98
CA GLN A 48 3.05 -16.57 -0.07
C GLN A 48 2.39 -15.92 -1.29
N GLU A 49 1.27 -16.48 -1.76
CA GLU A 49 0.54 -15.92 -2.90
C GLU A 49 -0.01 -14.51 -2.59
N SER A 50 -0.59 -14.32 -1.41
CA SER A 50 -1.12 -13.02 -0.99
C SER A 50 0.00 -11.98 -0.83
N TYR A 51 1.15 -12.39 -0.30
CA TYR A 51 2.32 -11.51 -0.15
C TYR A 51 2.88 -11.08 -1.51
N SER A 52 2.95 -12.00 -2.48
CA SER A 52 3.36 -11.66 -3.85
C SER A 52 2.42 -10.63 -4.50
N LYS A 53 1.10 -10.77 -4.32
CA LYS A 53 0.10 -9.79 -4.79
C LYS A 53 0.27 -8.44 -4.11
N PHE A 54 0.53 -8.43 -2.80
CA PHE A 54 0.87 -7.21 -2.05
C PHE A 54 2.11 -6.52 -2.61
N LEU A 55 3.21 -7.23 -2.83
CA LEU A 55 4.44 -6.64 -3.39
C LEU A 55 4.21 -6.04 -4.79
N HIS A 56 3.41 -6.69 -5.62
CA HIS A 56 3.02 -6.16 -6.91
C HIS A 56 2.19 -4.87 -6.77
N ALA A 57 1.17 -4.88 -5.90
CA ALA A 57 0.36 -3.69 -5.63
C ALA A 57 1.18 -2.54 -5.04
N LEU A 58 2.20 -2.84 -4.22
CA LEU A 58 3.12 -1.86 -3.67
C LEU A 58 3.99 -1.22 -4.77
N LYS A 59 4.56 -2.03 -5.68
CA LYS A 59 5.30 -1.52 -6.86
C LYS A 59 4.42 -0.59 -7.69
N VAL A 60 3.20 -1.02 -8.02
CA VAL A 60 2.25 -0.22 -8.82
C VAL A 60 1.85 1.06 -8.09
N THR A 61 1.67 1.02 -6.76
CA THR A 61 1.36 2.23 -5.97
C THR A 61 2.50 3.25 -6.02
N MET A 62 3.75 2.82 -5.85
CA MET A 62 4.89 3.74 -5.97
C MET A 62 4.98 4.35 -7.37
N GLN A 63 4.76 3.57 -8.44
CA GLN A 63 4.72 4.09 -9.81
C GLN A 63 3.56 5.09 -10.00
N ALA A 64 2.38 4.80 -9.46
CA ALA A 64 1.23 5.70 -9.51
C ALA A 64 1.49 7.02 -8.77
N MET A 65 2.21 6.97 -7.64
CA MET A 65 2.65 8.16 -6.91
C MET A 65 3.62 9.01 -7.73
N VAL A 66 4.47 8.41 -8.57
CA VAL A 66 5.30 9.15 -9.53
C VAL A 66 4.43 9.81 -10.60
N LEU A 67 3.48 9.08 -11.19
CA LEU A 67 2.62 9.60 -12.26
C LEU A 67 1.76 10.79 -11.81
N ASP A 68 1.27 10.76 -10.57
CA ASP A 68 0.52 11.88 -9.97
C ASP A 68 1.42 12.97 -9.38
N GLY A 69 2.74 12.84 -9.47
CA GLY A 69 3.70 13.82 -8.94
C GLY A 69 3.77 13.91 -7.42
N VAL A 70 3.27 12.91 -6.69
CA VAL A 70 3.39 12.80 -5.23
C VAL A 70 4.86 12.62 -4.83
N ILE A 71 5.60 11.86 -5.63
CA ILE A 71 7.04 11.63 -5.50
C ILE A 71 7.70 11.77 -6.88
N ARG A 72 9.03 11.83 -6.92
CA ARG A 72 9.83 11.77 -8.15
C ARG A 72 10.55 10.44 -8.22
N GLU A 73 10.97 10.03 -9.42
CA GLU A 73 11.81 8.83 -9.59
C GLU A 73 13.10 8.90 -8.76
N SER A 74 13.64 10.11 -8.59
CA SER A 74 14.85 10.38 -7.78
C SER A 74 14.59 10.50 -6.28
N THR A 75 13.33 10.46 -5.81
CA THR A 75 13.01 10.56 -4.38
C THR A 75 13.62 9.36 -3.64
N SER A 76 14.25 9.60 -2.49
CA SER A 76 14.85 8.53 -1.66
C SER A 76 13.80 7.50 -1.26
N THR A 77 14.20 6.26 -0.97
CA THR A 77 13.20 5.22 -0.64
C THR A 77 12.56 5.49 0.72
N GLU A 78 13.32 6.09 1.64
CA GLU A 78 12.89 6.56 2.94
C GLU A 78 11.79 7.61 2.82
N ASP A 79 11.96 8.59 1.93
CA ASP A 79 10.96 9.62 1.69
C ASP A 79 9.74 9.04 0.96
N VAL A 80 9.93 8.07 0.06
CA VAL A 80 8.80 7.36 -0.56
C VAL A 80 7.99 6.59 0.47
N ALA A 81 8.63 5.91 1.43
CA ALA A 81 7.95 5.22 2.52
C ALA A 81 7.11 6.19 3.36
N LYS A 82 7.68 7.35 3.69
CA LYS A 82 6.98 8.42 4.43
C LYS A 82 5.77 8.97 3.66
N GLU A 83 5.92 9.23 2.37
CA GLU A 83 4.80 9.72 1.55
C GLU A 83 3.71 8.64 1.36
N LEU A 84 4.09 7.37 1.25
CA LEU A 84 3.15 6.26 1.20
C LEU A 84 2.35 6.15 2.50
N GLU A 85 3.01 6.27 3.65
CA GLU A 85 2.39 6.29 4.97
C GLU A 85 1.40 7.45 5.09
N ASN A 86 1.80 8.68 4.75
CA ASN A 86 0.93 9.86 4.72
C ASN A 86 -0.32 9.65 3.83
N LYS A 87 -0.16 8.96 2.69
CA LYS A 87 -1.27 8.67 1.78
C LYS A 87 -2.20 7.60 2.35
N LEU A 88 -1.66 6.56 2.99
CA LEU A 88 -2.44 5.53 3.68
C LEU A 88 -3.22 6.10 4.86
N GLU A 89 -2.65 7.02 5.63
CA GLU A 89 -3.36 7.72 6.72
C GLU A 89 -4.56 8.50 6.19
N LYS A 90 -4.37 9.32 5.14
CA LYS A 90 -5.47 10.06 4.50
C LYS A 90 -6.53 9.11 3.91
N PHE A 91 -6.09 8.00 3.33
CA PHE A 91 -7.01 6.97 2.82
C PHE A 91 -7.79 6.32 3.97
N ALA A 92 -7.17 6.05 5.11
CA ALA A 92 -7.82 5.50 6.30
C ALA A 92 -8.88 6.43 6.89
N MET A 93 -8.63 7.74 6.88
CA MET A 93 -9.62 8.74 7.29
C MET A 93 -10.86 8.75 6.37
N ALA A 94 -10.68 8.49 5.07
CA ALA A 94 -11.77 8.39 4.11
C ALA A 94 -12.49 7.02 4.17
N PHE A 95 -11.75 5.93 4.39
CA PHE A 95 -12.26 4.55 4.33
C PHE A 95 -11.86 3.74 5.58
N PRO A 96 -12.46 4.00 6.75
CA PRO A 96 -12.02 3.41 8.03
C PRO A 96 -12.27 1.89 8.16
N ASN A 97 -13.06 1.29 7.27
CA ASN A 97 -13.51 -0.10 7.38
C ASN A 97 -12.43 -1.16 7.07
N TRP A 98 -11.24 -0.76 6.62
CA TRP A 98 -10.15 -1.67 6.25
C TRP A 98 -9.14 -1.89 7.38
N GLN A 99 -9.61 -2.18 8.60
CA GLN A 99 -8.77 -2.27 9.80
C GLN A 99 -7.63 -3.28 9.68
N ASP A 100 -7.89 -4.46 9.08
CA ASP A 100 -6.85 -5.49 8.86
C ASP A 100 -5.71 -4.99 7.96
N ALA A 101 -6.07 -4.20 6.93
CA ALA A 101 -5.09 -3.61 6.02
C ALA A 101 -4.25 -2.56 6.73
N TYR A 102 -4.87 -1.68 7.52
CA TYR A 102 -4.14 -0.65 8.27
C TYR A 102 -3.26 -1.25 9.37
N GLY A 103 -3.74 -2.31 10.03
CA GLY A 103 -2.92 -3.07 10.98
C GLY A 103 -1.73 -3.76 10.31
N PHE A 104 -1.87 -4.24 9.07
CA PHE A 104 -0.73 -4.74 8.30
C PHE A 104 0.20 -3.60 7.84
N ALA A 105 -0.34 -2.46 7.42
CA ALA A 105 0.46 -1.30 7.00
C ALA A 105 1.32 -0.78 8.15
N ALA A 106 0.77 -0.66 9.36
CA ALA A 106 1.52 -0.27 10.55
C ALA A 106 2.64 -1.27 10.86
N PHE A 107 2.35 -2.58 10.84
CA PHE A 107 3.36 -3.60 11.04
C PHE A 107 4.50 -3.50 10.00
N PHE A 108 4.16 -3.32 8.73
CA PHE A 108 5.15 -3.26 7.65
C PHE A 108 5.96 -1.95 7.66
N LEU A 109 5.30 -0.79 7.68
CA LEU A 109 5.95 0.52 7.52
C LEU A 109 6.58 1.07 8.81
N HIS A 110 6.05 0.68 9.98
CA HIS A 110 6.52 1.18 11.27
C HIS A 110 7.34 0.12 12.02
N ASP A 111 6.77 -1.06 12.29
CA ASP A 111 7.43 -2.06 13.13
C ASP A 111 8.59 -2.77 12.38
N GLN A 112 8.46 -2.92 11.06
CA GLN A 112 9.47 -3.52 10.17
C GLN A 112 10.09 -2.49 9.21
N ARG A 113 10.24 -1.24 9.67
CA ARG A 113 10.60 -0.11 8.81
C ARG A 113 11.83 -0.33 7.93
N GLU A 114 12.90 -0.91 8.46
CA GLU A 114 14.12 -1.19 7.70
C GLU A 114 13.88 -2.21 6.57
N ASP A 115 13.17 -3.29 6.86
CA ASP A 115 12.80 -4.32 5.88
C ASP A 115 11.83 -3.77 4.83
N ALA A 116 10.91 -2.88 5.23
CA ALA A 116 10.02 -2.19 4.30
C ALA A 116 10.80 -1.30 3.34
N ILE A 117 11.73 -0.49 3.84
CA ILE A 117 12.62 0.35 3.00
C ILE A 117 13.42 -0.54 2.05
N ALA A 118 14.06 -1.61 2.53
CA ALA A 118 14.82 -2.53 1.68
C ALA A 118 13.94 -3.17 0.60
N THR A 119 12.72 -3.57 0.96
CA THR A 119 11.73 -4.13 0.03
C THR A 119 11.31 -3.12 -1.03
N MET A 120 10.98 -1.89 -0.63
CA MET A 120 10.59 -0.82 -1.53
C MET A 120 11.72 -0.44 -2.48
N HIS A 121 12.95 -0.34 -1.97
CA HIS A 121 14.13 -0.09 -2.78
C HIS A 121 14.29 -1.19 -3.85
N ARG A 122 14.23 -2.46 -3.45
CA ARG A 122 14.29 -3.59 -4.39
C ARG A 122 13.20 -3.52 -5.46
N LEU A 123 11.97 -3.18 -5.08
CA LEU A 123 10.84 -3.09 -6.03
C LEU A 123 10.99 -1.94 -7.04
N ARG A 124 11.67 -0.84 -6.66
CA ARG A 124 11.95 0.30 -7.53
C ARG A 124 13.11 0.07 -8.48
N SER A 125 14.09 -0.74 -8.07
CA SER A 125 15.28 -1.03 -8.89
C SER A 125 15.07 -2.10 -9.95
N ILE A 126 13.95 -2.82 -9.93
CA ILE A 126 13.61 -3.85 -10.93
C ILE A 126 12.79 -3.18 -12.04
N PRO A 127 13.25 -3.23 -13.32
CA PRO A 127 12.48 -2.75 -14.48
C PRO A 127 11.03 -3.26 -14.48
#